data_AF-A0A928E3L4-F1
#
_entry.id   AF-A0A928E3L4-F1
#
_cell.length_a   1.000
_cell.length_b   1.000
_cell.length_c   1.000
_cell.angle_alpha   90.00
_cell.angle_beta   90.00
_cell.angle_gamma   90.00
#
_symmetry.space_group_name_H-M   'P 1'
#
loop_
_entity.id
_entity.type
_entity.pdbx_description
1 polymer ?
#
loop_
_entity_poly.entity_id
_entity_poly.type
_entity_poly.pdbx_seq_one_letter_code
_entity_poly.pdbx_strand_id
1 'polypeptide(L)'
;MQKFIIHISEQKFELLEQDDLQCFILKPDLPDSFVTKFVQLAKEKQKLVLGFDAKSVAKFNLDGAMVDLSKSENIASDYRTLTQGLKNKFIGAICRNRRHEAMLVGECEPDFVVFRAWADGQEKVKELTSWFYQMFLLQSALLPVEDVDFASFETDFVILDDTKYKIFVAK
;
A
#
# COMPACT_ATOMS: atom_id res chain seq x y z
N MET A 1 -9.06 -4.90 -14.07
CA MET A 1 -7.77 -5.58 -13.86
C MET A 1 -7.06 -4.82 -12.77
N GLN A 2 -6.63 -5.51 -11.71
CA GLN A 2 -5.90 -4.89 -10.60
C GLN A 2 -4.56 -4.31 -11.09
N LYS A 3 -4.18 -3.14 -10.58
CA LYS A 3 -2.84 -2.57 -10.77
C LYS A 3 -1.92 -3.01 -9.62
N PHE A 4 -0.62 -3.02 -9.85
CA PHE A 4 0.34 -3.44 -8.83
C PHE A 4 1.00 -2.25 -8.13
N ILE A 5 1.14 -2.37 -6.81
CA ILE A 5 2.04 -1.55 -6.00
C ILE A 5 3.11 -2.50 -5.47
N ILE A 6 4.39 -2.20 -5.71
CA ILE A 6 5.46 -3.14 -5.34
C ILE A 6 6.15 -2.73 -4.05
N HIS A 7 6.12 -3.61 -3.06
CA HIS A 7 6.87 -3.47 -1.83
C HIS A 7 8.32 -3.94 -2.06
N ILE A 8 9.25 -2.97 -2.09
CA ILE A 8 10.67 -3.22 -2.27
C ILE A 8 11.26 -3.67 -0.94
N SER A 9 11.68 -4.94 -0.89
CA SER A 9 12.22 -5.57 0.33
C SER A 9 13.73 -5.81 0.23
N GLU A 10 14.27 -5.83 -0.98
CA GLU A 10 15.70 -6.02 -1.26
C GLU A 10 16.32 -4.84 -1.99
N GLN A 11 17.65 -4.74 -1.94
CA GLN A 11 18.42 -3.67 -2.59
C GLN A 11 18.55 -3.89 -4.11
N LYS A 12 17.43 -3.84 -4.84
CA LYS A 12 17.35 -4.06 -6.29
C LYS A 12 16.68 -2.87 -6.98
N PHE A 13 17.13 -2.56 -8.20
CA PHE A 13 16.60 -1.46 -9.01
C PHE A 13 15.83 -1.93 -10.25
N GLU A 14 15.90 -3.22 -10.60
CA GLU A 14 15.39 -3.78 -11.86
C GLU A 14 13.91 -3.46 -12.12
N LEU A 15 13.09 -3.43 -11.06
CA LEU A 15 11.65 -3.16 -11.17
C LEU A 15 11.35 -1.70 -11.56
N LEU A 16 12.30 -0.77 -11.38
CA LEU A 16 12.14 0.59 -11.87
C LEU A 16 12.15 0.66 -13.39
N GLU A 17 12.68 -0.33 -14.10
CA GLU A 17 12.70 -0.35 -15.56
C GLU A 17 11.39 -0.85 -16.19
N GLN A 18 10.45 -1.38 -15.40
CA GLN A 18 9.21 -1.95 -15.93
C GLN A 18 8.10 -0.89 -16.04
N ASP A 19 7.64 -0.59 -17.26
CA ASP A 19 6.70 0.51 -17.52
C ASP A 19 5.29 0.29 -16.94
N ASP A 20 4.88 -0.95 -16.69
CA ASP A 20 3.61 -1.29 -16.06
C ASP A 20 3.60 -1.00 -14.54
N LEU A 21 4.78 -0.90 -13.92
CA LEU A 21 4.95 -0.58 -12.52
C LEU A 21 5.12 0.91 -12.29
N GLN A 22 4.13 1.50 -11.60
CA GLN A 22 4.03 2.95 -11.40
C GLN A 22 4.20 3.39 -9.94
N CYS A 23 4.06 2.48 -8.97
CA CYS A 23 4.12 2.81 -7.55
C CYS A 23 4.89 1.75 -6.75
N PHE A 24 5.75 2.22 -5.85
CA PHE A 24 6.56 1.40 -4.96
C PHE A 24 6.38 1.80 -3.52
N ILE A 25 6.49 0.85 -2.61
CA ILE A 25 6.56 1.08 -1.17
C ILE A 25 7.92 0.59 -0.69
N LEU A 26 8.66 1.40 0.05
CA LEU A 26 9.99 1.03 0.55
C LEU A 26 9.92 0.45 1.96
N LYS A 27 10.52 -0.72 2.15
CA LYS A 27 10.65 -1.33 3.48
C LYS A 27 11.47 -0.42 4.43
N PRO A 28 11.07 -0.24 5.70
CA PRO A 28 11.71 0.73 6.60
C PRO A 28 13.18 0.49 6.94
N ASP A 29 13.69 -0.74 6.79
CA ASP A 29 15.05 -1.16 7.17
C ASP A 29 16.06 -1.13 6.01
N LEU A 30 15.67 -0.60 4.86
CA LEU A 30 16.57 -0.43 3.73
C LEU A 30 17.64 0.64 4.02
N PRO A 31 18.89 0.48 3.55
CA PRO A 31 19.94 1.46 3.77
C PRO A 31 19.61 2.83 3.16
N ASP A 32 19.92 3.92 3.89
CA ASP A 32 19.69 5.30 3.44
C ASP A 32 20.27 5.60 2.04
N SER A 33 21.46 5.06 1.75
CA SER A 33 22.12 5.22 0.45
C SER A 33 21.35 4.55 -0.69
N PHE A 34 20.76 3.39 -0.42
CA PHE A 34 19.88 2.70 -1.36
C PHE A 34 18.59 3.49 -1.56
N VAL A 35 17.90 3.87 -0.48
CA VAL A 35 16.64 4.61 -0.53
C VAL A 35 16.80 5.91 -1.32
N THR A 36 17.84 6.69 -1.03
CA THR A 36 18.11 7.95 -1.72
C THR A 36 18.29 7.74 -3.22
N LYS A 37 19.08 6.72 -3.61
CA LYS A 37 19.31 6.39 -5.02
C LYS A 37 18.04 5.88 -5.70
N PHE A 38 17.26 5.04 -5.01
CA PHE A 38 16.02 4.48 -5.53
C PHE A 38 15.00 5.59 -5.83
N VAL A 39 14.80 6.51 -4.89
CA VAL A 39 13.88 7.64 -5.04
C VAL A 39 14.30 8.56 -6.19
N GLN A 40 15.61 8.83 -6.33
CA GLN A 40 16.12 9.62 -7.45
C GLN A 40 15.77 8.98 -8.80
N LEU A 41 16.09 7.68 -8.96
CA LEU A 41 15.84 6.96 -10.21
C LEU A 41 14.34 6.82 -10.50
N ALA A 42 13.52 6.57 -9.47
CA ALA A 42 12.07 6.52 -9.61
C ALA A 42 11.51 7.86 -10.11
N LYS A 43 11.99 8.98 -9.57
CA LYS A 43 11.61 10.33 -10.00
C LYS A 43 11.98 10.62 -11.45
N GLU A 44 13.19 10.24 -11.88
CA GLU A 44 13.63 10.38 -13.28
C GLU A 44 12.71 9.62 -14.25
N LYS A 45 12.14 8.50 -13.78
CA LYS A 45 11.18 7.67 -14.51
C LYS A 45 9.72 8.00 -14.23
N GLN A 46 9.43 9.09 -13.51
CA GLN A 46 8.07 9.55 -13.17
C GLN A 46 7.24 8.51 -12.39
N LYS A 47 7.89 7.73 -11.51
CA LYS A 47 7.25 6.71 -10.68
C LYS A 47 7.08 7.19 -9.24
N LEU A 48 6.01 6.72 -8.59
CA LEU A 48 5.70 7.07 -7.21
C LEU A 48 6.44 6.17 -6.23
N VAL A 49 6.93 6.76 -5.14
CA VAL A 49 7.57 6.04 -4.03
C VAL A 49 6.93 6.44 -2.71
N LEU A 50 6.42 5.45 -1.98
CA LEU A 50 5.80 5.61 -0.67
C LEU A 50 6.68 5.01 0.45
N GLY A 51 6.59 5.59 1.64
CA GLY A 51 7.15 5.04 2.88
C GLY A 51 6.07 4.44 3.77
N PHE A 52 6.38 4.24 5.06
CA PHE A 52 5.41 3.76 6.06
C PHE A 52 5.05 4.81 7.13
N ASP A 53 5.76 5.94 7.16
CA ASP A 53 5.56 6.98 8.16
C ASP A 53 6.02 8.36 7.66
N ALA A 54 5.52 9.41 8.31
CA ALA A 54 5.83 10.80 7.95
C ALA A 54 7.33 11.15 8.04
N LYS A 55 8.09 10.48 8.91
CA LYS A 55 9.52 10.73 9.09
C LYS A 55 10.31 10.24 7.87
N SER A 56 10.01 9.06 7.37
CA SER A 56 10.60 8.50 6.15
C SER A 56 10.27 9.37 4.93
N VAL A 57 9.02 9.84 4.83
CA VAL A 57 8.58 10.75 3.76
C VAL A 57 9.37 12.04 3.78
N ALA A 58 9.52 12.67 4.95
CA ALA A 58 10.27 13.92 5.09
C ALA A 58 11.77 13.71 4.82
N LYS A 59 12.37 12.63 5.33
CA LYS A 59 13.80 12.33 5.20
C LYS A 59 14.24 12.12 3.75
N PHE A 60 13.43 11.40 2.98
CA PHE A 60 13.79 10.99 1.61
C PHE A 60 12.98 11.71 0.53
N ASN A 61 12.13 12.67 0.92
CA ASN A 61 11.21 13.38 0.03
C ASN A 61 10.35 12.42 -0.81
N LEU A 62 9.74 11.44 -0.16
CA LEU A 62 8.85 10.45 -0.78
C LEU A 62 7.53 11.11 -1.23
N ASP A 63 6.80 10.43 -2.10
CA ASP A 63 5.51 10.90 -2.63
C ASP A 63 4.36 10.68 -1.64
N GLY A 64 4.56 9.81 -0.64
CA GLY A 64 3.53 9.50 0.34
C GLY A 64 3.89 8.39 1.32
N ALA A 65 2.91 7.95 2.09
CA ALA A 65 3.07 6.90 3.08
C ALA A 65 1.90 5.92 3.08
N MET A 66 2.18 4.67 3.41
CA MET A 66 1.20 3.67 3.79
C MET A 66 1.20 3.54 5.32
N VAL A 67 0.19 4.10 5.98
CA VAL A 67 0.06 4.12 7.45
C VAL A 67 -0.75 2.93 7.95
N ASP A 68 -0.44 2.41 9.14
CA ASP A 68 -1.15 1.26 9.71
C ASP A 68 -2.12 1.68 10.82
N LEU A 69 -3.42 1.54 10.56
CA LEU A 69 -4.51 1.79 11.51
C LEU A 69 -5.18 0.49 11.98
N SER A 70 -4.66 -0.69 11.61
CA SER A 70 -5.30 -1.98 11.88
C SER A 70 -5.40 -2.34 13.37
N LYS A 71 -4.65 -1.62 14.22
CA LYS A 71 -4.66 -1.75 15.70
C LYS A 71 -5.19 -0.48 16.39
N SER A 72 -5.73 0.47 15.64
CA SER A 72 -6.24 1.72 16.19
C SER A 72 -7.58 1.49 16.89
N GLU A 73 -7.70 2.01 18.11
CA GLU A 73 -8.98 2.10 18.84
C GLU A 73 -9.65 3.47 18.64
N ASN A 74 -8.95 4.44 18.03
CA ASN A 74 -9.46 5.78 17.71
C ASN A 74 -8.94 6.24 16.35
N ILE A 75 -9.54 5.67 15.29
CA ILE A 75 -9.09 5.79 13.90
C ILE A 75 -8.90 7.26 13.47
N ALA A 76 -9.87 8.13 13.75
CA ALA A 76 -9.80 9.53 13.32
C ALA A 76 -8.68 10.32 14.00
N SER A 77 -8.36 10.01 15.27
CA SER A 77 -7.27 10.66 16.01
C SER A 77 -5.90 10.12 15.58
N ASP A 78 -5.81 8.80 15.45
CA ASP A 78 -4.55 8.14 15.08
C ASP A 78 -4.19 8.46 13.63
N TYR A 79 -5.17 8.50 12.71
CA TYR A 79 -4.95 8.93 11.34
C TYR A 79 -4.35 10.34 11.28
N ARG A 80 -4.97 11.32 11.96
CA ARG A 80 -4.44 12.70 12.03
C ARG A 80 -3.01 12.76 12.57
N THR A 81 -2.68 11.89 13.53
CA THR A 81 -1.35 11.82 14.13
C THR A 81 -0.34 11.24 13.14
N LEU A 82 -0.68 10.11 12.50
CA LEU A 82 0.19 9.42 11.54
C LEU A 82 0.40 10.21 10.25
N THR A 83 -0.57 11.03 9.85
CA THR A 83 -0.51 11.85 8.63
C THR A 83 -0.05 13.29 8.87
N GLN A 84 0.36 13.61 10.11
CA GLN A 84 0.91 14.93 10.43
C GLN A 84 2.15 15.23 9.57
N GLY A 85 2.09 16.31 8.79
CA GLY A 85 3.17 16.71 7.88
C GLY A 85 3.12 16.06 6.49
N LEU A 86 2.12 15.22 6.21
CA LEU A 86 1.92 14.58 4.90
C LEU A 86 0.94 15.37 3.99
N LYS A 87 0.87 16.69 4.14
CA LYS A 87 -0.02 17.52 3.32
C LYS A 87 0.37 17.41 1.83
N ASN A 88 -0.60 17.17 0.96
CA ASN A 88 -0.42 16.97 -0.49
C ASN A 88 0.46 15.75 -0.84
N LYS A 89 0.52 14.75 0.04
CA LYS A 89 1.20 13.48 -0.20
C LYS A 89 0.15 12.38 -0.33
N PHE A 90 0.50 11.30 -1.01
CA PHE A 90 -0.37 10.13 -1.11
C PHE A 90 -0.41 9.36 0.22
N ILE A 91 -1.60 8.94 0.64
CA ILE A 91 -1.82 8.24 1.91
C ILE A 91 -2.60 6.97 1.64
N GLY A 92 -1.92 5.83 1.79
CA GLY A 92 -2.57 4.52 1.92
C GLY A 92 -2.83 4.22 3.39
N ALA A 93 -4.00 3.69 3.73
CA ALA A 93 -4.33 3.35 5.12
C ALA A 93 -4.66 1.87 5.28
N ILE A 94 -3.86 1.14 6.05
CA ILE A 94 -4.14 -0.25 6.40
C ILE A 94 -5.24 -0.30 7.45
N CYS A 95 -6.31 -0.98 7.11
CA CYS A 95 -7.47 -1.13 7.98
C CYS A 95 -7.50 -2.53 8.64
N ARG A 96 -8.19 -2.63 9.77
CA ARG A 96 -8.64 -3.92 10.29
C ARG A 96 -9.76 -4.47 9.40
N ASN A 97 -9.74 -5.75 9.08
CA ASN A 97 -10.72 -6.36 8.16
C ASN A 97 -12.12 -6.52 8.76
N ARG A 98 -12.82 -5.41 8.94
CA ARG A 98 -14.19 -5.32 9.42
C ARG A 98 -14.85 -4.11 8.78
N ARG A 99 -16.14 -4.23 8.46
CA ARG A 99 -16.89 -3.16 7.78
C ARG A 99 -16.91 -1.85 8.55
N HIS A 100 -17.04 -1.92 9.87
CA HIS A 100 -17.08 -0.72 10.73
C HIS A 100 -15.74 0.03 10.69
N GLU A 101 -14.63 -0.68 10.89
CA GLU A 101 -13.30 -0.10 10.82
C GLU A 101 -12.98 0.42 9.40
N ALA A 102 -13.39 -0.29 8.35
CA ALA A 102 -13.22 0.17 6.95
C ALA A 102 -14.00 1.46 6.66
N MET A 103 -15.20 1.60 7.21
CA MET A 103 -15.99 2.82 7.12
C MET A 103 -15.29 3.98 7.83
N LEU A 104 -14.82 3.77 9.07
CA LEU A 104 -14.11 4.79 9.84
C LEU A 104 -12.79 5.23 9.19
N VAL A 105 -12.04 4.29 8.60
CA VAL A 105 -10.83 4.61 7.82
C VAL A 105 -11.21 5.36 6.55
N GLY A 106 -12.29 4.97 5.86
CA GLY A 106 -12.78 5.67 4.67
C GLY A 106 -13.23 7.10 4.93
N GLU A 107 -13.86 7.37 6.08
CA GLU A 107 -14.25 8.73 6.52
C GLU A 107 -13.05 9.66 6.74
N CYS A 108 -11.85 9.11 6.94
CA CYS A 108 -10.62 9.89 7.02
C CYS A 108 -10.07 10.31 5.65
N GLU A 109 -10.72 9.87 4.56
CA GLU A 109 -10.37 10.16 3.15
C GLU A 109 -8.89 9.91 2.80
N PRO A 110 -8.31 8.72 3.09
CA PRO A 110 -7.02 8.35 2.51
C PRO A 110 -7.16 8.20 0.98
N ASP A 111 -6.07 8.30 0.23
CA ASP A 111 -6.10 8.07 -1.22
C ASP A 111 -6.50 6.62 -1.56
N PHE A 112 -6.18 5.66 -0.69
CA PHE A 112 -6.65 4.28 -0.79
C PHE A 112 -6.68 3.55 0.55
N VAL A 113 -7.58 2.58 0.67
CA VAL A 113 -7.70 1.69 1.85
C VAL A 113 -7.06 0.34 1.56
N VAL A 114 -6.26 -0.17 2.49
CA VAL A 114 -5.54 -1.44 2.35
C VAL A 114 -6.16 -2.51 3.24
N PHE A 115 -6.50 -3.65 2.64
CA PHE A 115 -6.99 -4.86 3.32
C PHE A 115 -5.93 -5.95 3.29
N ARG A 116 -5.63 -6.56 4.44
CA ARG A 116 -4.69 -7.69 4.50
C ARG A 116 -5.43 -8.99 4.22
N ALA A 117 -4.86 -9.92 3.47
CA ALA A 117 -5.46 -11.24 3.28
C ALA A 117 -4.52 -12.35 3.75
N TRP A 118 -5.09 -13.30 4.51
CA TRP A 118 -4.47 -14.55 4.91
C TRP A 118 -5.22 -15.70 4.21
N ALA A 119 -4.59 -16.88 4.11
CA ALA A 119 -5.27 -18.04 3.55
C ALA A 119 -6.46 -18.44 4.44
N ASP A 120 -6.28 -18.34 5.76
CA ASP A 120 -7.39 -18.46 6.71
C ASP A 120 -8.27 -17.20 6.70
N GLY A 121 -9.59 -17.40 6.62
CA GLY A 121 -10.55 -16.30 6.58
C GLY A 121 -10.61 -15.54 5.24
N GLN A 122 -10.00 -16.05 4.17
CA GLN A 122 -9.97 -15.42 2.83
C GLN A 122 -11.37 -14.98 2.37
N GLU A 123 -12.38 -15.84 2.52
CA GLU A 123 -13.76 -15.57 2.09
C GLU A 123 -14.37 -14.34 2.79
N LYS A 124 -14.09 -14.15 4.08
CA LYS A 124 -14.54 -12.95 4.81
C LYS A 124 -13.89 -11.68 4.28
N VAL A 125 -12.63 -11.77 3.87
CA VAL A 125 -11.92 -10.63 3.28
C VAL A 125 -12.46 -10.33 1.88
N LYS A 126 -12.79 -11.35 1.07
CA LYS A 126 -13.46 -11.16 -0.23
C LYS A 126 -14.80 -10.44 -0.09
N GLU A 127 -15.65 -10.91 0.83
CA GLU A 127 -16.93 -10.27 1.13
C GLU A 127 -16.76 -8.82 1.57
N LEU A 128 -15.73 -8.53 2.35
CA LEU A 128 -15.41 -7.17 2.79
C LEU A 128 -14.96 -6.29 1.63
N THR A 129 -14.01 -6.75 0.81
CA THR A 129 -13.50 -6.00 -0.35
C THR A 129 -14.60 -5.76 -1.38
N SER A 130 -15.47 -6.75 -1.63
CA SER A 130 -16.60 -6.59 -2.55
C SER A 130 -17.63 -5.58 -2.02
N TRP A 131 -17.96 -5.65 -0.73
CA TRP A 131 -18.82 -4.65 -0.10
C TRP A 131 -18.20 -3.25 -0.17
N PHE A 132 -16.90 -3.12 0.10
CA PHE A 132 -16.22 -1.82 0.08
C PHE A 132 -16.22 -1.23 -1.34
N TYR A 133 -15.88 -2.04 -2.34
CA TYR A 133 -15.87 -1.68 -3.75
C TYR A 133 -17.24 -1.17 -4.24
N GLN A 134 -18.33 -1.78 -3.77
CA GLN A 134 -19.69 -1.38 -4.16
C GLN A 134 -20.19 -0.12 -3.45
N MET A 135 -19.71 0.15 -2.23
CA MET A 135 -20.28 1.18 -1.35
C MET A 135 -19.45 2.46 -1.30
N PHE A 136 -18.16 2.41 -1.64
CA PHE A 136 -17.24 3.54 -1.55
C PHE A 136 -16.63 3.85 -2.91
N LEU A 137 -16.41 5.14 -3.17
CA LEU A 137 -15.65 5.61 -4.34
C LEU A 137 -14.13 5.66 -4.07
N LEU A 138 -13.74 5.40 -2.82
CA LEU A 138 -12.34 5.32 -2.39
C LEU A 138 -11.69 4.08 -3.01
N GLN A 139 -10.49 4.26 -3.55
CA GLN A 139 -9.74 3.13 -4.10
C GLN A 139 -9.32 2.17 -2.98
N SER A 140 -9.16 0.90 -3.33
CA SER A 140 -8.76 -0.13 -2.38
C SER A 140 -7.59 -0.96 -2.89
N ALA A 141 -6.78 -1.45 -1.95
CA ALA A 141 -5.66 -2.32 -2.21
C ALA A 141 -5.77 -3.61 -1.39
N LEU A 142 -5.42 -4.74 -1.98
CA LEU A 142 -5.19 -5.99 -1.27
C LEU A 142 -3.70 -6.13 -0.93
N LEU A 143 -3.39 -6.49 0.30
CA LEU A 143 -2.05 -6.91 0.74
C LEU A 143 -2.07 -8.39 1.12
N PRO A 144 -1.67 -9.31 0.23
CA PRO A 144 -1.60 -10.74 0.52
C PRO A 144 -0.45 -11.02 1.50
N VAL A 145 -0.79 -11.40 2.72
CA VAL A 145 0.18 -11.75 3.76
C VAL A 145 0.73 -13.16 3.51
N GLU A 146 -0.10 -14.06 2.99
CA GLU A 146 0.24 -15.44 2.64
C GLU A 146 0.08 -15.69 1.13
N ASP A 147 0.18 -16.95 0.68
CA ASP A 147 -0.14 -17.34 -0.68
C ASP A 147 -1.66 -17.41 -0.84
N VAL A 148 -2.22 -16.37 -1.42
CA VAL A 148 -3.66 -16.16 -1.56
C VAL A 148 -3.93 -15.77 -3.02
N ASP A 149 -4.99 -16.34 -3.60
CA ASP A 149 -5.46 -15.96 -4.95
C ASP A 149 -6.02 -14.54 -4.95
N PHE A 150 -5.13 -13.55 -5.04
CA PHE A 150 -5.46 -12.13 -4.99
C PHE A 150 -6.34 -11.67 -6.15
N ALA A 151 -6.33 -12.39 -7.28
CA ALA A 151 -7.14 -12.08 -8.45
C ALA A 151 -8.65 -12.27 -8.20
N SER A 152 -9.00 -13.06 -7.18
CA SER A 152 -10.38 -13.30 -6.76
C SER A 152 -10.97 -12.20 -5.86
N PHE A 153 -10.23 -11.13 -5.57
CA PHE A 153 -10.68 -10.02 -4.73
C PHE A 153 -11.06 -8.79 -5.54
N GLU A 154 -12.13 -8.11 -5.14
CA GLU A 154 -12.56 -6.85 -5.74
C GLU A 154 -11.77 -5.68 -5.12
N THR A 155 -10.60 -5.38 -5.68
CA THR A 155 -9.78 -4.22 -5.32
C THR A 155 -9.19 -3.54 -6.55
N ASP A 156 -8.81 -2.27 -6.45
CA ASP A 156 -8.14 -1.53 -7.53
C ASP A 156 -6.66 -1.91 -7.65
N PHE A 157 -6.04 -2.16 -6.49
CA PHE A 157 -4.62 -2.46 -6.39
C PHE A 157 -4.35 -3.80 -5.69
N VAL A 158 -3.18 -4.37 -5.97
CA VAL A 158 -2.57 -5.44 -5.19
C VAL A 158 -1.16 -5.02 -4.81
N ILE A 159 -0.84 -5.13 -3.53
CA ILE A 159 0.49 -4.85 -2.99
C ILE A 159 1.26 -6.17 -2.89
N LEU A 160 2.25 -6.36 -3.75
CA LEU A 160 3.12 -7.54 -3.74
C LEU A 160 4.54 -7.14 -3.36
N ASP A 161 5.26 -8.01 -2.65
CA ASP A 161 6.70 -7.86 -2.53
C ASP A 161 7.40 -8.15 -3.86
N ASP A 162 8.60 -7.60 -4.01
CA ASP A 162 9.48 -7.77 -5.17
C ASP A 162 9.74 -9.23 -5.56
N THR A 163 9.72 -10.16 -4.59
CA THR A 163 9.91 -11.60 -4.85
C THR A 163 8.63 -12.27 -5.37
N LYS A 164 7.50 -12.05 -4.72
CA LYS A 164 6.17 -12.56 -5.13
C LYS A 164 5.79 -12.04 -6.51
N TYR A 165 6.07 -10.76 -6.80
CA TYR A 165 5.81 -10.19 -8.11
C TYR A 165 6.61 -10.89 -9.22
N LYS A 166 7.90 -11.17 -9.01
CA LYS A 166 8.72 -11.93 -9.97
C LYS A 166 8.19 -13.33 -10.23
N ILE A 167 7.71 -14.02 -9.19
CA ILE A 167 7.10 -15.35 -9.31
C ILE A 167 5.79 -15.26 -10.10
N PHE A 168 4.99 -14.22 -9.88
CA PHE A 168 3.73 -14.01 -10.58
C PHE A 168 3.93 -13.79 -12.08
N VAL A 169 4.83 -12.90 -12.50
CA VAL A 169 5.06 -12.60 -13.93
C VAL A 169 5.81 -13.71 -14.69
N ALA A 170 6.42 -14.65 -13.97
CA ALA A 170 7.08 -15.81 -14.58
C ALA A 170 6.10 -16.96 -14.90
N LYS A 171 4.85 -16.88 -14.42
CA LYS A 171 3.77 -17.84 -14.73
C LYS A 171 3.00 -17.42 -15.96
#